data_AF-A0A5C3KHV0-F1
#
_entry.id   AF-A0A5C3KHV0-F1
#
_cell.length_a   1.000
_cell.length_b   1.000
_cell.length_c   1.000
_cell.angle_alpha   90.00
_cell.angle_beta   90.00
_cell.angle_gamma   90.00
#
_symmetry.space_group_name_H-M   'P 1'
#
loop_
_entity.id
_entity.type
_entity.pdbx_description
1 polymer ?
#
loop_
_entity_poly.entity_id
_entity_poly.type
_entity_poly.pdbx_seq_one_letter_code
_entity_poly.pdbx_strand_id
1 'polypeptide(L)'
;MPFVRLDSVKESIYWTFRSWKEGYRLPTTEKAWTPAYDPDQLMDDANNTERLWMFLADFFASRGYFLYQRTPNSFKTFPTTKEAEGEDQYPFGRRFYFDSRIDACFDTIFGVRNWAARDRLGREVIIRMASASDSSPSELEIFRRLNSPHARADPRNHTLPVLDFIVYDGLTFVVLPRWGLPLAEWHFGTVEQVLHFVKSMFEGIAFLHENRIAHRDILEQNMVANTVVNSLNCSWIDVNKLYEVAVVRYGFIDFGASAIFPLDTDIESEKVLIPRFMAAGVAYIGLQDGISNPFKDDILSLANILERLSRHIEGLVPEIGPFFDFILRENRANPPPASLILERLRQIQAGLTAQQLEQAPPGLFWRKGVIVRKHSHRNFDQIPATDEDVVQ
;
A
#
# COMPACT_ATOMS: atom_id res chain seq x y z
N MET A 1 6.18 37.26 6.72
CA MET A 1 6.06 35.79 6.86
C MET A 1 6.96 35.35 8.02
N PRO A 2 6.57 34.36 8.84
CA PRO A 2 7.37 33.90 9.98
C PRO A 2 8.62 33.12 9.54
N PHE A 3 9.50 32.84 10.50
CA PHE A 3 10.77 32.15 10.32
C PHE A 3 10.57 30.63 10.13
N VAL A 4 11.26 30.05 9.14
CA VAL A 4 11.28 28.61 8.85
C VAL A 4 12.25 27.92 9.79
N ARG A 5 11.81 26.88 10.50
CA ARG A 5 12.63 26.14 11.48
C ARG A 5 13.16 24.84 10.90
N LEU A 6 14.48 24.73 10.78
CA LEU A 6 15.22 23.53 10.36
C LEU A 6 16.32 23.22 11.38
N ASP A 7 16.90 22.02 11.31
CA ASP A 7 17.96 21.58 12.22
C ASP A 7 19.20 22.49 12.17
N SER A 8 19.48 23.07 11.00
CA SER A 8 20.56 24.02 10.79
C SER A 8 20.06 25.46 10.81
N VAL A 9 20.69 26.31 11.62
CA VAL A 9 20.43 27.77 11.63
C VAL A 9 20.68 28.39 10.25
N LYS A 10 21.72 27.96 9.56
CA LYS A 10 22.06 28.44 8.21
C LYS A 10 20.97 28.06 7.21
N GLU A 11 20.51 26.81 7.25
CA GLU A 11 19.40 26.37 6.38
C GLU A 11 18.11 27.14 6.74
N SER A 12 17.80 27.30 8.02
CA SER A 12 16.63 28.05 8.49
C SER A 12 16.60 29.48 7.94
N ILE A 13 17.75 30.18 7.98
CA ILE A 13 17.89 31.52 7.39
C ILE A 13 17.65 31.47 5.87
N TYR A 14 18.33 30.56 5.16
CA TYR A 14 18.20 30.44 3.71
C TYR A 14 16.75 30.19 3.27
N TRP A 15 16.06 29.22 3.89
CA TRP A 15 14.69 28.86 3.55
C TRP A 15 13.68 29.91 3.97
N THR A 16 13.94 30.67 5.05
CA THR A 16 13.15 31.84 5.41
C THR A 16 13.22 32.91 4.32
N PHE A 17 14.43 33.29 3.88
CA PHE A 17 14.59 34.28 2.82
C PHE A 17 14.03 33.81 1.48
N ARG A 18 14.16 32.51 1.16
CA ARG A 18 13.55 31.92 -0.03
C ARG A 18 12.03 32.07 -0.01
N SER A 19 11.37 31.67 1.09
CA SER A 19 9.92 31.82 1.26
C SER A 19 9.48 33.27 1.10
N TRP A 20 10.25 34.22 1.66
CA TRP A 20 9.97 35.66 1.49
C TRP A 20 10.10 36.12 0.05
N LYS A 21 11.16 35.70 -0.64
CA LYS A 21 11.42 36.07 -2.04
C LYS A 21 10.34 35.53 -2.98
N GLU A 22 9.89 34.30 -2.78
CA GLU A 22 8.86 33.66 -3.61
C GLU A 22 7.44 34.12 -3.25
N GLY A 23 7.26 34.89 -2.17
CA GLY A 23 5.94 35.30 -1.71
C GLY A 23 5.05 34.12 -1.28
N TYR A 24 5.64 32.95 -1.05
CA TYR A 24 4.94 31.70 -0.80
C TYR A 24 5.45 31.05 0.48
N ARG A 25 4.51 30.56 1.30
CA ARG A 25 4.80 29.80 2.50
C ARG A 25 4.18 28.43 2.37
N LEU A 26 5.00 27.40 2.53
CA LEU A 26 4.54 26.04 2.62
C LEU A 26 3.60 25.90 3.83
N PRO A 27 2.38 25.37 3.66
CA PRO A 27 1.49 25.12 4.77
C PRO A 27 2.06 24.01 5.65
N THR A 28 1.96 24.20 6.97
CA THR A 28 2.51 23.27 7.98
C THR A 28 1.42 22.54 8.77
N THR A 29 0.16 22.64 8.32
CA THR A 29 -1.01 22.00 8.92
C THR A 29 -1.38 20.73 8.16
N GLU A 30 -1.83 19.70 8.87
CA GLU A 30 -2.22 18.42 8.25
C GLU A 30 -3.30 18.61 7.17
N LYS A 31 -4.33 19.40 7.48
CA LYS A 31 -5.47 19.66 6.58
C LYS A 31 -5.06 20.18 5.20
N ALA A 32 -3.99 20.96 5.10
CA ALA A 32 -3.53 21.51 3.83
C ALA A 32 -2.87 20.45 2.92
N TRP A 33 -2.44 19.34 3.50
CA TRP A 33 -1.84 18.19 2.82
C TRP A 33 -2.82 17.02 2.67
N THR A 34 -4.03 17.14 3.19
CA THR A 34 -5.09 16.14 3.12
C THR A 34 -6.42 16.83 2.75
N PRO A 35 -6.54 17.40 1.54
CA PRO A 35 -7.81 17.95 1.10
C PRO A 35 -8.88 16.85 1.10
N ALA A 36 -10.13 17.24 1.38
CA ALA A 36 -11.24 16.32 1.25
C ALA A 36 -11.38 15.92 -0.22
N TYR A 37 -11.64 14.64 -0.49
CA TYR A 37 -11.83 14.17 -1.85
C TYR A 37 -13.04 14.87 -2.48
N ASP A 38 -12.80 15.61 -3.56
CA ASP A 38 -13.83 16.23 -4.39
C ASP A 38 -13.52 15.93 -5.87
N PRO A 39 -14.35 15.12 -6.55
CA PRO A 39 -14.11 14.75 -7.95
C PRO A 39 -14.08 15.97 -8.89
N ASP A 40 -14.75 17.07 -8.53
CA ASP A 40 -14.81 18.28 -9.36
C ASP A 40 -13.56 19.16 -9.19
N GLN A 41 -12.77 18.96 -8.12
CA GLN A 41 -11.58 19.76 -7.80
C GLN A 41 -10.25 19.03 -8.07
N LEU A 42 -10.28 17.81 -8.61
CA LEU A 42 -9.10 16.95 -8.75
C LEU A 42 -7.90 17.64 -9.45
N MET A 43 -8.16 18.41 -10.51
CA MET A 43 -7.08 19.10 -11.23
C MET A 43 -6.49 20.26 -10.41
N ASP A 44 -7.33 21.00 -9.68
CA ASP A 44 -6.89 22.08 -8.80
C ASP A 44 -6.09 21.53 -7.61
N ASP A 45 -6.54 20.40 -7.04
CA ASP A 45 -5.80 19.66 -6.02
C ASP A 45 -4.45 19.17 -6.53
N ALA A 46 -4.39 18.63 -7.76
CA ALA A 46 -3.13 18.24 -8.38
C ALA A 46 -2.19 19.43 -8.62
N ASN A 47 -2.71 20.57 -9.08
CA ASN A 47 -1.95 21.81 -9.25
C ASN A 47 -1.40 22.33 -7.92
N ASN A 48 -2.22 22.31 -6.86
CA ASN A 48 -1.80 22.70 -5.52
C ASN A 48 -0.76 21.73 -4.95
N THR A 49 -0.96 20.43 -5.13
CA THR A 49 -0.02 19.38 -4.72
C THR A 49 1.34 19.58 -5.40
N GLU A 50 1.37 19.77 -6.71
CA GLU A 50 2.60 20.06 -7.44
C GLU A 50 3.30 21.29 -6.87
N ARG A 51 2.56 22.37 -6.58
CA ARG A 51 3.12 23.58 -5.99
C ARG A 51 3.79 23.32 -4.63
N LEU A 52 3.16 22.52 -3.77
CA LEU A 52 3.71 22.14 -2.45
C LEU A 52 5.04 21.39 -2.60
N TRP A 53 5.04 20.36 -3.45
CA TRP A 53 6.21 19.49 -3.63
C TRP A 53 7.34 20.19 -4.38
N MET A 54 7.03 20.98 -5.41
CA MET A 54 8.05 21.70 -6.18
C MET A 54 8.69 22.83 -5.38
N PHE A 55 7.98 23.44 -4.43
CA PHE A 55 8.60 24.35 -3.46
C PHE A 55 9.71 23.66 -2.64
N LEU A 56 9.52 22.38 -2.33
CA LEU A 56 10.49 21.55 -1.60
C LEU A 56 11.53 20.86 -2.50
N ALA A 57 11.51 21.05 -3.83
CA ALA A 57 12.38 20.30 -4.74
C ALA A 57 13.87 20.47 -4.41
N ASP A 58 14.36 21.70 -4.21
CA ASP A 58 15.78 21.92 -3.86
C ASP A 58 16.11 21.45 -2.44
N PHE A 59 15.13 21.40 -1.54
CA PHE A 59 15.29 20.90 -0.18
C PHE A 59 15.58 19.41 -0.18
N PHE A 60 14.80 18.65 -0.96
CA PHE A 60 15.02 17.23 -1.14
C PHE A 60 16.27 16.95 -1.97
N ALA A 61 16.55 17.77 -2.99
CA ALA A 61 17.76 17.61 -3.81
C ALA A 61 19.05 17.79 -2.97
N SER A 62 19.07 18.74 -2.01
CA SER A 62 20.22 18.90 -1.11
C SER A 62 20.43 17.69 -0.19
N ARG A 63 19.37 16.93 0.09
CA ARG A 63 19.40 15.66 0.84
C ARG A 63 19.64 14.44 -0.05
N GLY A 64 19.67 14.61 -1.36
CA GLY A 64 19.99 13.57 -2.33
C GLY A 64 18.79 12.90 -2.97
N TYR A 65 17.62 13.53 -2.90
CA TYR A 65 16.38 13.05 -3.49
C TYR A 65 15.89 14.02 -4.57
N PHE A 66 15.75 13.53 -5.79
CA PHE A 66 15.38 14.30 -6.97
C PHE A 66 13.93 14.00 -7.31
N LEU A 67 13.05 14.97 -7.04
CA LEU A 67 11.62 14.82 -7.27
C LEU A 67 11.30 14.62 -8.75
N TYR A 68 10.28 13.82 -9.00
CA TYR A 68 9.67 13.71 -10.31
C TYR A 68 8.97 15.03 -10.69
N GLN A 69 8.87 15.29 -11.99
CA GLN A 69 8.13 16.43 -12.53
C GLN A 69 6.80 15.98 -13.11
N ARG A 70 5.75 16.78 -12.89
CA ARG A 70 4.42 16.50 -13.43
C ARG A 70 4.34 17.00 -14.88
N THR A 71 3.64 16.24 -15.70
CA THR A 71 3.28 16.72 -17.04
C THR A 71 2.12 17.72 -16.93
N PRO A 72 2.14 18.85 -17.64
CA PRO A 72 1.05 19.82 -17.61
C PRO A 72 -0.31 19.17 -17.92
N ASN A 73 -1.34 19.56 -17.17
CA ASN A 73 -2.72 19.04 -17.30
C ASN A 73 -2.83 17.51 -17.14
N SER A 74 -1.91 16.89 -16.39
CA SER A 74 -1.88 15.45 -16.15
C SER A 74 -1.72 15.13 -14.67
N PHE A 75 -2.14 13.92 -14.29
CA PHE A 75 -1.83 13.34 -12.97
C PHE A 75 -0.51 12.54 -12.97
N LYS A 76 0.17 12.49 -14.11
CA LYS A 76 1.39 11.70 -14.29
C LYS A 76 2.62 12.52 -13.98
N THR A 77 3.54 11.90 -13.25
CA THR A 77 4.86 12.44 -12.94
C THR A 77 5.95 11.53 -13.47
N PHE A 78 7.08 12.11 -13.88
CA PHE A 78 8.18 11.42 -14.53
C PHE A 78 9.52 11.80 -13.91
N PRO A 79 10.52 10.88 -13.91
CA PRO A 79 11.82 11.17 -13.36
C PRO A 79 12.55 12.24 -14.18
N THR A 80 13.30 13.10 -13.50
CA THR A 80 14.15 14.13 -14.12
C THR A 80 15.61 13.71 -14.22
N THR A 81 15.99 12.64 -13.53
CA THR A 81 17.35 12.10 -13.46
C THR A 81 17.42 10.73 -14.11
N LYS A 82 18.65 10.25 -14.39
CA LYS A 82 18.87 8.88 -14.87
C LYS A 82 18.52 7.86 -13.81
N GLU A 83 18.15 6.67 -14.26
CA GLU A 83 17.91 5.54 -13.39
C GLU A 83 19.22 4.91 -12.91
N ALA A 84 19.13 4.07 -11.88
CA ALA A 84 20.29 3.36 -11.35
C ALA A 84 20.87 2.37 -12.37
N GLU A 85 22.20 2.26 -12.41
CA GLU A 85 22.89 1.22 -13.16
C GLU A 85 22.77 -0.12 -12.44
N GLY A 86 22.46 -1.18 -13.20
CA GLY A 86 22.31 -2.54 -12.67
C GLY A 86 20.93 -2.85 -12.08
N GLU A 87 20.80 -4.07 -11.55
CA GLU A 87 19.57 -4.57 -10.94
C GLU A 87 19.35 -3.99 -9.54
N ASP A 88 18.11 -3.63 -9.22
CA ASP A 88 17.77 -3.18 -7.87
C ASP A 88 17.82 -4.33 -6.88
N GLN A 89 18.40 -4.03 -5.71
CA GLN A 89 18.40 -4.94 -4.58
C GLN A 89 17.40 -4.46 -3.53
N TYR A 90 16.89 -5.41 -2.74
CA TYR A 90 16.09 -5.09 -1.56
C TYR A 90 16.85 -4.05 -0.71
N PRO A 91 16.18 -2.97 -0.25
CA PRO A 91 14.73 -2.79 -0.17
C PRO A 91 14.05 -2.14 -1.37
N PHE A 92 14.78 -1.81 -2.44
CA PHE A 92 14.21 -1.11 -3.59
C PHE A 92 13.36 -2.05 -4.45
N GLY A 93 12.35 -1.49 -5.13
CA GLY A 93 11.52 -2.24 -6.05
C GLY A 93 12.31 -2.64 -7.29
N ARG A 94 12.12 -3.88 -7.77
CA ARG A 94 12.71 -4.38 -9.01
C ARG A 94 12.07 -3.69 -10.21
N ARG A 95 12.84 -2.94 -10.98
CA ARG A 95 12.35 -2.25 -12.18
C ARG A 95 12.09 -3.25 -13.33
N PHE A 96 10.91 -3.18 -13.92
CA PHE A 96 10.55 -3.90 -15.15
C PHE A 96 10.20 -2.89 -16.24
N TYR A 97 11.21 -2.13 -16.65
CA TYR A 97 11.07 -1.08 -17.65
C TYR A 97 11.44 -1.58 -19.04
N PHE A 98 10.60 -1.27 -20.03
CA PHE A 98 10.96 -1.34 -21.45
C PHE A 98 11.54 0.00 -21.93
N ASP A 99 10.93 1.11 -21.51
CA ASP A 99 11.44 2.47 -21.69
C ASP A 99 11.25 3.25 -20.40
N SER A 100 12.34 3.52 -19.66
CA SER A 100 12.27 4.18 -18.35
C SER A 100 11.72 5.60 -18.39
N ARG A 101 11.63 6.25 -19.57
CA ARG A 101 10.97 7.56 -19.72
C ARG A 101 9.45 7.46 -19.65
N ILE A 102 8.91 6.29 -19.94
CA ILE A 102 7.47 6.02 -19.94
C ILE A 102 7.13 5.16 -18.72
N ASP A 103 7.95 4.16 -18.44
CA ASP A 103 7.63 3.11 -17.48
C ASP A 103 7.91 3.46 -16.03
N ALA A 104 8.77 4.45 -15.79
CA ALA A 104 8.92 5.02 -14.47
C ALA A 104 7.75 5.93 -14.09
N CYS A 105 6.76 6.19 -14.95
CA CYS A 105 5.62 7.06 -14.65
C CYS A 105 4.99 6.75 -13.27
N PHE A 106 4.72 7.78 -12.48
CA PHE A 106 3.94 7.68 -11.25
C PHE A 106 2.64 8.48 -11.40
N ASP A 107 1.50 7.80 -11.35
CA ASP A 107 0.17 8.30 -11.71
C ASP A 107 -0.80 8.41 -10.51
N THR A 108 -0.30 8.24 -9.28
CA THR A 108 -1.12 8.26 -8.05
C THR A 108 -1.00 9.58 -7.26
N ILE A 109 -0.82 10.72 -7.94
CA ILE A 109 -0.70 12.04 -7.25
C ILE A 109 -2.01 12.52 -6.60
N PHE A 110 -3.10 11.77 -6.69
CA PHE A 110 -4.34 12.02 -5.94
C PHE A 110 -4.10 12.01 -4.42
N GLY A 111 -3.10 11.27 -3.96
CA GLY A 111 -2.62 11.36 -2.58
C GLY A 111 -1.65 12.53 -2.42
N VAL A 112 -2.17 13.71 -2.06
CA VAL A 112 -1.39 14.96 -1.87
C VAL A 112 -0.15 14.78 -0.96
N ARG A 113 -0.19 13.80 -0.06
CA ARG A 113 0.90 13.45 0.85
C ARG A 113 2.03 12.63 0.24
N ASN A 114 1.95 12.14 -1.01
CA ASN A 114 2.98 11.29 -1.61
C ASN A 114 3.56 11.93 -2.88
N TRP A 115 4.87 11.82 -3.08
CA TRP A 115 5.52 12.22 -4.32
C TRP A 115 6.66 11.28 -4.69
N ALA A 116 6.76 10.93 -5.97
CA ALA A 116 7.83 10.07 -6.47
C ALA A 116 9.14 10.85 -6.63
N ALA A 117 10.25 10.18 -6.35
CA ALA A 117 11.59 10.73 -6.51
C ALA A 117 12.60 9.62 -6.85
N ARG A 118 13.80 10.04 -7.26
CA ARG A 118 14.98 9.17 -7.32
C ARG A 118 16.01 9.62 -6.31
N ASP A 119 16.74 8.68 -5.72
CA ASP A 119 17.90 9.03 -4.91
C ASP A 119 19.14 9.38 -5.76
N ARG A 120 20.29 9.65 -5.11
CA ARG A 120 21.57 9.96 -5.79
C ARG A 120 22.07 8.87 -6.72
N LEU A 121 21.64 7.62 -6.51
CA LEU A 121 22.02 6.49 -7.35
C LEU A 121 21.00 6.24 -8.45
N GLY A 122 19.90 6.99 -8.53
CA GLY A 122 18.84 6.79 -9.52
C GLY A 122 17.83 5.70 -9.14
N ARG A 123 17.81 5.27 -7.87
CA ARG A 123 16.86 4.25 -7.37
C ARG A 123 15.52 4.89 -7.02
N GLU A 124 14.44 4.16 -7.26
CA GLU A 124 13.08 4.68 -7.11
C GLU A 124 12.63 4.75 -5.65
N VAL A 125 12.13 5.92 -5.24
CA VAL A 125 11.60 6.16 -3.90
C VAL A 125 10.28 6.93 -3.95
N ILE A 126 9.50 6.80 -2.89
CA ILE A 126 8.35 7.66 -2.60
C ILE A 126 8.68 8.47 -1.36
N ILE A 127 8.44 9.77 -1.42
CA ILE A 127 8.50 10.66 -0.26
C ILE A 127 7.07 10.90 0.21
N ARG A 128 6.79 10.62 1.48
CA ARG A 128 5.47 10.79 2.07
C ARG A 128 5.51 11.78 3.23
N MET A 129 4.59 12.74 3.25
CA MET A 129 4.34 13.57 4.43
C MET A 129 3.63 12.71 5.49
N ALA A 130 4.31 12.43 6.59
CA ALA A 130 3.85 11.51 7.63
C ALA A 130 3.32 12.22 8.88
N SER A 131 3.72 13.47 9.14
CA SER A 131 3.15 14.27 10.22
C SER A 131 3.31 15.76 9.98
N ALA A 132 2.38 16.52 10.53
CA ALA A 132 2.42 17.96 10.67
C ALA A 132 2.54 18.35 12.16
N SER A 133 2.72 19.64 12.45
CA SER A 133 2.84 20.11 13.84
C SER A 133 1.53 20.06 14.63
N ASP A 134 0.40 20.08 13.93
CA ASP A 134 -0.95 20.02 14.49
C ASP A 134 -1.60 18.62 14.39
N SER A 135 -0.94 17.67 13.72
CA SER A 135 -1.44 16.29 13.57
C SER A 135 -1.19 15.45 14.82
N SER A 136 -2.07 14.48 15.07
CA SER A 136 -1.74 13.35 15.95
C SER A 136 -0.54 12.60 15.37
N PRO A 137 0.52 12.31 16.15
CA PRO A 137 1.74 11.68 15.62
C PRO A 137 1.59 10.19 15.29
N SER A 138 0.36 9.66 15.20
CA SER A 138 0.11 8.21 15.11
C SER A 138 0.80 7.56 13.91
N GLU A 139 0.73 8.15 12.72
CA GLU A 139 1.35 7.59 11.51
C GLU A 139 2.89 7.62 11.60
N LEU A 140 3.48 8.72 12.08
CA LEU A 140 4.93 8.81 12.30
C LEU A 140 5.42 7.84 13.38
N GLU A 141 4.66 7.66 14.46
CA GLU A 141 4.96 6.68 15.51
C GLU A 141 4.94 5.24 14.95
N ILE A 142 3.94 4.93 14.11
CA ILE A 142 3.86 3.65 13.42
C ILE A 142 5.09 3.41 12.55
N PHE A 143 5.48 4.38 11.71
CA PHE A 143 6.70 4.26 10.90
C PHE A 143 7.94 4.02 11.77
N ARG A 144 8.10 4.73 12.88
CA ARG A 144 9.24 4.53 13.80
C ARG A 144 9.22 3.15 14.47
N ARG A 145 8.05 2.69 14.94
CA ARG A 145 7.91 1.37 15.58
C ARG A 145 8.24 0.25 14.61
N LEU A 146 7.64 0.29 13.42
CA LEU A 146 7.83 -0.70 12.37
C LEU A 146 9.24 -0.68 11.78
N ASN A 147 9.93 0.46 11.82
CA ASN A 147 11.32 0.59 11.34
C ASN A 147 12.38 0.41 12.43
N SER A 148 11.99 0.06 13.66
CA SER A 148 12.95 -0.27 14.72
C SER A 148 13.81 -1.49 14.33
N PRO A 149 15.06 -1.60 14.81
CA PRO A 149 15.93 -2.72 14.45
C PRO A 149 15.31 -4.10 14.72
N HIS A 150 14.60 -4.25 15.84
CA HIS A 150 13.89 -5.49 16.19
C HIS A 150 12.76 -5.77 15.20
N ALA A 151 11.94 -4.76 14.89
CA ALA A 151 10.85 -4.92 13.93
C ALA A 151 11.38 -5.29 12.53
N ARG A 152 12.44 -4.63 12.04
CA ARG A 152 13.04 -4.91 10.72
C ARG A 152 13.71 -6.28 10.63
N ALA A 153 14.18 -6.82 11.76
CA ALA A 153 14.79 -8.15 11.81
C ALA A 153 13.75 -9.28 11.71
N ASP A 154 12.47 -9.03 11.99
CA ASP A 154 11.41 -10.01 11.86
C ASP A 154 11.02 -10.17 10.38
N PRO A 155 11.18 -11.36 9.76
CA PRO A 155 10.86 -11.57 8.36
C PRO A 155 9.36 -11.47 8.04
N ARG A 156 8.48 -11.51 9.06
CA ARG A 156 7.03 -11.31 8.92
C ARG A 156 6.66 -9.84 8.78
N ASN A 157 7.63 -8.94 8.88
CA ASN A 157 7.41 -7.51 8.73
C ASN A 157 7.23 -7.11 7.26
N HIS A 158 6.04 -7.36 6.75
CA HIS A 158 5.60 -6.96 5.42
C HIS A 158 5.17 -5.50 5.38
N THR A 159 6.03 -4.59 5.82
CA THR A 159 5.86 -3.14 5.59
C THR A 159 7.13 -2.58 4.99
N LEU A 160 7.02 -1.47 4.26
CA LEU A 160 8.17 -0.87 3.60
C LEU A 160 9.16 -0.32 4.65
N PRO A 161 10.48 -0.60 4.51
CA PRO A 161 11.48 0.00 5.38
C PRO A 161 11.59 1.49 5.08
N VAL A 162 11.66 2.29 6.15
CA VAL A 162 11.90 3.73 6.03
C VAL A 162 13.39 3.95 5.80
N LEU A 163 13.71 4.58 4.67
CA LEU A 163 15.08 4.88 4.24
C LEU A 163 15.62 6.14 4.91
N ASP A 164 14.75 7.14 5.13
CA ASP A 164 15.12 8.41 5.75
C ASP A 164 13.91 9.10 6.40
N PHE A 165 14.16 9.90 7.44
CA PHE A 165 13.20 10.80 8.08
C PHE A 165 13.67 12.23 7.90
N ILE A 166 12.93 13.03 7.15
CA ILE A 166 13.32 14.40 6.77
C ILE A 166 12.34 15.40 7.40
N VAL A 167 12.86 16.41 8.10
CA VAL A 167 12.03 17.42 8.78
C VAL A 167 12.14 18.78 8.09
N TYR A 168 10.99 19.42 7.84
CA TYR A 168 10.90 20.79 7.33
C TYR A 168 9.82 21.58 8.07
N ASP A 169 10.20 22.61 8.83
CA ASP A 169 9.28 23.53 9.53
C ASP A 169 8.16 22.82 10.33
N GLY A 170 8.52 21.73 11.01
CA GLY A 170 7.58 20.92 11.81
C GLY A 170 6.74 19.92 11.01
N LEU A 171 6.94 19.82 9.69
CA LEU A 171 6.51 18.68 8.89
C LEU A 171 7.56 17.58 8.96
N THR A 172 7.15 16.32 9.08
CA THR A 172 8.03 15.16 8.94
C THR A 172 7.66 14.38 7.70
N PHE A 173 8.65 14.14 6.85
CA PHE A 173 8.55 13.32 5.66
C PHE A 173 9.30 12.00 5.89
N VAL A 174 8.72 10.91 5.41
CA VAL A 174 9.36 9.59 5.36
C VAL A 174 9.71 9.26 3.93
N VAL A 175 10.92 8.74 3.71
CA VAL A 175 11.34 8.24 2.40
C VAL A 175 11.22 6.72 2.41
N LEU A 176 10.46 6.18 1.46
CA LEU A 176 10.18 4.76 1.31
C LEU A 176 10.71 4.29 -0.05
N PRO A 177 11.17 3.04 -0.19
CA PRO A 177 11.42 2.48 -1.52
C PRO A 177 10.11 2.50 -2.33
N ARG A 178 10.18 2.82 -3.62
CA ARG A 178 9.01 2.76 -4.47
C ARG A 178 8.74 1.30 -4.84
N TRP A 179 7.64 0.80 -4.33
CA TRP A 179 7.07 -0.49 -4.73
C TRP A 179 5.83 -0.21 -5.57
N GLY A 180 5.54 -1.12 -6.49
CA GLY A 180 4.41 -0.99 -7.39
C GLY A 180 3.18 -1.66 -6.80
N LEU A 181 2.03 -1.12 -7.18
CA LEU A 181 0.82 -1.90 -7.11
C LEU A 181 1.02 -3.17 -7.96
N PRO A 182 0.52 -4.33 -7.53
CA PRO A 182 0.47 -5.54 -8.34
C PRO A 182 -0.61 -5.36 -9.43
N LEU A 183 -0.33 -4.45 -10.38
CA LEU A 183 -1.23 -3.90 -11.39
C LEU A 183 -1.58 -4.85 -12.53
N ALA A 184 -1.05 -6.07 -12.51
CA ALA A 184 -1.46 -7.08 -13.47
C ALA A 184 -2.78 -7.72 -13.02
N GLU A 185 -3.84 -6.97 -12.70
CA GLU A 185 -5.15 -7.48 -12.24
C GLU A 185 -5.06 -8.67 -11.23
N TRP A 186 -3.99 -8.73 -10.42
CA TRP A 186 -3.65 -9.86 -9.55
C TRP A 186 -3.52 -11.23 -10.23
N HIS A 187 -3.00 -11.24 -11.46
CA HIS A 187 -2.68 -12.45 -12.21
C HIS A 187 -1.40 -13.11 -11.69
N PHE A 188 -1.56 -14.29 -11.11
CA PHE A 188 -0.45 -15.16 -10.75
C PHE A 188 -0.26 -16.24 -11.82
N GLY A 189 0.98 -16.62 -12.09
CA GLY A 189 1.33 -17.65 -13.06
C GLY A 189 1.20 -19.07 -12.52
N THR A 190 1.31 -19.25 -11.20
CA THR A 190 1.24 -20.56 -10.53
C THR A 190 0.41 -20.51 -9.24
N VAL A 191 -0.11 -21.65 -8.81
CA VAL A 191 -0.77 -21.82 -7.50
C VAL A 191 0.18 -21.42 -6.36
N GLU A 192 1.48 -21.74 -6.49
CA GLU A 192 2.49 -21.33 -5.51
C GLU A 192 2.53 -19.82 -5.30
N GLN A 193 2.50 -19.04 -6.38
CA GLN A 193 2.53 -17.58 -6.30
C GLN A 193 1.27 -17.01 -5.63
N VAL A 194 0.10 -17.56 -5.93
CA VAL A 194 -1.17 -17.19 -5.27
C VAL A 194 -1.05 -17.41 -3.76
N LEU A 195 -0.65 -18.63 -3.36
CA LEU A 195 -0.55 -18.99 -1.95
C LEU A 195 0.58 -18.23 -1.24
N HIS A 196 1.67 -17.91 -1.93
CA HIS A 196 2.75 -17.09 -1.39
C HIS A 196 2.28 -15.67 -1.10
N PHE A 197 1.47 -15.08 -1.98
CA PHE A 197 0.85 -13.78 -1.75
C PHE A 197 -0.12 -13.81 -0.56
N VAL A 198 -1.07 -14.76 -0.54
CA VAL A 198 -2.04 -14.94 0.56
C VAL A 198 -1.31 -15.10 1.90
N LYS A 199 -0.28 -15.95 1.93
CA LYS A 199 0.57 -16.16 3.13
C LYS A 199 1.26 -14.87 3.55
N SER A 200 1.89 -14.14 2.63
CA SER A 200 2.63 -12.91 2.94
C SER A 200 1.71 -11.84 3.56
N MET A 201 0.48 -11.70 3.05
CA MET A 201 -0.47 -10.74 3.61
C MET A 201 -0.96 -11.14 5.01
N PHE A 202 -1.23 -12.43 5.26
CA PHE A 202 -1.55 -12.89 6.62
C PHE A 202 -0.36 -12.82 7.58
N GLU A 203 0.87 -13.05 7.11
CA GLU A 203 2.09 -12.83 7.89
C GLU A 203 2.24 -11.36 8.29
N GLY A 204 2.03 -10.45 7.34
CA GLY A 204 2.12 -9.01 7.56
C GLY A 204 1.08 -8.51 8.57
N ILE A 205 -0.18 -8.92 8.42
CA ILE A 205 -1.23 -8.46 9.33
C ILE A 205 -1.05 -9.05 10.75
N ALA A 206 -0.60 -10.30 10.85
CA ALA A 206 -0.26 -10.91 12.14
C ALA A 206 0.87 -10.13 12.82
N PHE A 207 1.90 -9.77 12.08
CA PHE A 207 3.00 -8.96 12.59
C PHE A 207 2.54 -7.57 13.06
N LEU A 208 1.67 -6.89 12.29
CA LEU A 208 1.10 -5.59 12.69
C LEU A 208 0.32 -5.72 14.00
N HIS A 209 -0.52 -6.74 14.13
CA HIS A 209 -1.32 -6.98 15.33
C HIS A 209 -0.43 -7.31 16.56
N GLU A 210 0.62 -8.11 16.37
CA GLU A 210 1.63 -8.39 17.39
C GLU A 210 2.35 -7.11 17.86
N ASN A 211 2.53 -6.13 16.98
CA ASN A 211 3.08 -4.80 17.30
C ASN A 211 2.03 -3.77 17.74
N ARG A 212 0.79 -4.22 17.95
CA ARG A 212 -0.34 -3.43 18.44
C ARG A 212 -0.72 -2.30 17.50
N ILE A 213 -0.68 -2.61 16.20
CA ILE A 213 -1.09 -1.71 15.13
C ILE A 213 -2.25 -2.37 14.39
N ALA A 214 -3.39 -1.68 14.34
CA ALA A 214 -4.49 -2.02 13.46
C ALA A 214 -4.42 -1.08 12.24
N HIS A 215 -4.36 -1.64 11.03
CA HIS A 215 -4.20 -0.91 9.78
C HIS A 215 -5.42 -0.04 9.47
N ARG A 216 -6.64 -0.59 9.66
CA ARG A 216 -7.96 0.05 9.51
C ARG A 216 -8.37 0.46 8.10
N ASP A 217 -7.42 0.53 7.16
CA ASP A 217 -7.67 0.82 5.75
C ASP A 217 -7.13 -0.29 4.82
N ILE A 218 -7.47 -1.55 5.14
CA ILE A 218 -7.06 -2.71 4.35
C ILE A 218 -7.81 -2.72 3.02
N LEU A 219 -7.08 -2.37 1.97
CA LEU A 219 -7.58 -2.18 0.61
C LEU A 219 -6.57 -2.66 -0.43
N GLU A 220 -7.11 -2.94 -1.62
CA GLU A 220 -6.43 -3.18 -2.90
C GLU A 220 -5.09 -2.46 -3.07
N GLN A 221 -5.27 -1.14 -3.11
CA GLN A 221 -4.26 -0.14 -3.39
C GLN A 221 -3.24 0.05 -2.27
N ASN A 222 -3.51 -0.51 -1.08
CA ASN A 222 -2.63 -0.42 0.08
C ASN A 222 -1.76 -1.68 0.24
N MET A 223 -1.82 -2.60 -0.73
CA MET A 223 -0.98 -3.78 -0.83
C MET A 223 -0.08 -3.66 -2.08
N VAL A 224 1.23 -3.71 -1.87
CA VAL A 224 2.23 -3.51 -2.93
C VAL A 224 3.16 -4.70 -3.06
N ALA A 225 3.80 -4.85 -4.22
CA ALA A 225 4.89 -5.78 -4.47
C ALA A 225 6.18 -5.02 -4.76
N ASN A 226 7.34 -5.61 -4.45
CA ASN A 226 8.65 -5.06 -4.77
C ASN A 226 8.99 -5.10 -6.27
N THR A 227 8.06 -4.70 -7.12
CA THR A 227 8.16 -4.59 -8.56
C THR A 227 7.72 -3.19 -8.98
N VAL A 228 8.43 -2.54 -9.89
CA VAL A 228 8.02 -1.25 -10.45
C VAL A 228 7.68 -1.48 -11.92
N VAL A 229 6.38 -1.42 -12.20
CA VAL A 229 5.79 -1.74 -13.50
C VAL A 229 4.86 -0.60 -13.89
N ASN A 230 4.89 -0.23 -15.17
CA ASN A 230 3.90 0.66 -15.73
C ASN A 230 2.58 -0.08 -15.95
N SER A 231 1.48 0.47 -15.45
CA SER A 231 0.12 -0.07 -15.60
C SER A 231 -0.23 -0.33 -17.07
N LEU A 232 0.25 0.48 -18.00
CA LEU A 232 -0.02 0.32 -19.44
C LEU A 232 0.74 -0.84 -20.09
N ASN A 233 1.86 -1.27 -19.49
CA ASN A 233 2.74 -2.30 -20.04
C ASN A 233 2.70 -3.61 -19.25
N CYS A 234 1.86 -3.71 -18.21
CA CYS A 234 1.80 -4.88 -17.34
C CYS A 234 1.41 -6.18 -18.08
N SER A 235 0.58 -6.09 -19.12
CA SER A 235 0.10 -7.22 -19.91
C SER A 235 1.19 -7.91 -20.75
N TRP A 236 2.31 -7.21 -20.99
CA TRP A 236 3.44 -7.71 -21.78
C TRP A 236 4.55 -8.33 -20.92
N ILE A 237 4.44 -8.23 -19.59
CA ILE A 237 5.46 -8.74 -18.68
C ILE A 237 5.06 -10.14 -18.22
N ASP A 238 6.04 -11.05 -18.23
CA ASP A 238 5.90 -12.38 -17.68
C ASP A 238 5.63 -12.34 -16.17
N VAL A 239 4.40 -12.69 -15.78
CA VAL A 239 3.96 -12.70 -14.38
C VAL A 239 4.80 -13.62 -13.50
N ASN A 240 5.40 -14.67 -14.07
CA ASN A 240 6.29 -15.55 -13.31
C ASN A 240 7.57 -14.85 -12.88
N LYS A 241 8.07 -13.90 -13.68
CA LYS A 241 9.23 -13.07 -13.33
C LYS A 241 8.86 -11.99 -12.32
N LEU A 242 7.67 -11.39 -12.47
CA LEU A 242 7.15 -10.40 -11.53
C LEU A 242 6.97 -10.98 -10.14
N TYR A 243 6.46 -12.21 -10.04
CA TYR A 243 6.05 -12.81 -8.77
C TYR A 243 6.87 -14.04 -8.41
N GLU A 244 8.10 -14.14 -8.92
CA GLU A 244 9.04 -15.20 -8.55
C GLU A 244 9.20 -15.28 -7.03
N VAL A 245 8.75 -16.40 -6.44
CA VAL A 245 8.60 -16.59 -4.99
C VAL A 245 9.90 -16.37 -4.21
N ALA A 246 11.05 -16.70 -4.81
CA ALA A 246 12.35 -16.52 -4.17
C ALA A 246 12.66 -15.05 -3.83
N VAL A 247 12.24 -14.13 -4.70
CA VAL A 247 12.68 -12.72 -4.69
C VAL A 247 11.54 -11.71 -4.52
N VAL A 248 10.30 -12.11 -4.82
CA VAL A 248 9.13 -11.24 -4.63
C VAL A 248 8.91 -11.01 -3.15
N ARG A 249 8.55 -9.77 -2.82
CA ARG A 249 8.13 -9.36 -1.49
C ARG A 249 6.88 -8.52 -1.64
N TYR A 250 5.95 -8.73 -0.72
CA TYR A 250 4.72 -7.95 -0.63
C TYR A 250 4.71 -7.13 0.65
N GLY A 251 4.01 -5.99 0.64
CA GLY A 251 3.96 -5.11 1.79
C GLY A 251 2.69 -4.29 1.89
N PHE A 252 2.34 -3.91 3.12
CA PHE A 252 1.32 -2.94 3.45
C PHE A 252 1.90 -1.51 3.42
N ILE A 253 1.10 -0.58 2.90
CA ILE A 253 1.38 0.86 2.85
C ILE A 253 0.16 1.65 3.33
N ASP A 254 0.35 2.95 3.52
CA ASP A 254 -0.66 3.92 3.95
C ASP A 254 -1.24 3.66 5.36
N PHE A 255 -0.49 4.13 6.37
CA PHE A 255 -0.87 4.01 7.77
C PHE A 255 -1.64 5.24 8.28
N GLY A 256 -2.21 6.06 7.38
CA GLY A 256 -2.87 7.31 7.74
C GLY A 256 -4.14 7.11 8.59
N ALA A 257 -4.85 6.00 8.39
CA ALA A 257 -6.05 5.65 9.17
C ALA A 257 -5.76 4.73 10.36
N SER A 258 -4.52 4.23 10.47
CA SER A 258 -4.16 3.18 11.42
C SER A 258 -4.23 3.64 12.86
N ALA A 259 -4.50 2.69 13.76
CA ALA A 259 -4.46 2.90 15.20
C ALA A 259 -3.26 2.16 15.79
N ILE A 260 -2.58 2.82 16.73
CA ILE A 260 -1.43 2.30 17.45
C ILE A 260 -1.75 2.25 18.94
N PHE A 261 -1.49 1.12 19.57
CA PHE A 261 -1.75 0.90 21.00
C PHE A 261 -0.45 0.57 21.75
N PRO A 262 -0.40 0.72 23.09
CA PRO A 262 0.73 0.25 23.90
C PRO A 262 1.01 -1.26 23.68
N LEU A 263 2.29 -1.67 23.68
CA LEU A 263 2.70 -3.05 23.36
C LEU A 263 2.14 -4.12 24.30
N ASP A 264 1.87 -3.75 25.55
CA ASP A 264 1.28 -4.61 26.59
C ASP A 264 -0.26 -4.70 26.51
N THR A 265 -0.88 -3.99 25.57
CA THR A 265 -2.34 -4.02 25.37
C THR A 265 -2.78 -5.42 24.94
N ASP A 266 -3.87 -5.94 25.52
CA ASP A 266 -4.51 -7.14 25.00
C ASP A 266 -5.45 -6.75 23.85
N ILE A 267 -5.12 -7.21 22.64
CA ILE A 267 -5.88 -6.89 21.41
C ILE A 267 -7.27 -7.54 21.37
N GLU A 268 -7.54 -8.52 22.23
CA GLU A 268 -8.86 -9.14 22.35
C GLU A 268 -9.75 -8.48 23.41
N SER A 269 -9.19 -7.58 24.22
CA SER A 269 -9.90 -6.92 25.30
C SER A 269 -10.77 -5.75 24.82
N GLU A 270 -11.74 -5.34 25.65
CA GLU A 270 -12.59 -4.17 25.37
C GLU A 270 -11.80 -2.83 25.33
N LYS A 271 -10.54 -2.81 25.78
CA LYS A 271 -9.70 -1.60 25.81
C LYS A 271 -9.31 -1.09 24.43
N VAL A 272 -9.39 -1.93 23.39
CA VAL A 272 -9.05 -1.56 22.01
C VAL A 272 -10.26 -1.12 21.18
N LEU A 273 -11.45 -1.12 21.79
CA LEU A 273 -12.68 -0.72 21.11
C LEU A 273 -12.65 0.77 20.77
N ILE A 274 -12.78 1.08 19.48
CA ILE A 274 -12.78 2.44 18.94
C ILE A 274 -13.88 2.58 17.87
N PRO A 275 -14.26 3.80 17.48
CA PRO A 275 -15.13 4.00 16.32
C PRO A 275 -14.54 3.36 15.06
N ARG A 276 -15.38 2.57 14.38
CA ARG A 276 -15.04 1.91 13.13
C ARG A 276 -14.69 2.97 12.09
N PHE A 277 -13.57 2.78 11.41
CA PHE A 277 -13.25 3.61 10.25
C PHE A 277 -14.03 3.06 9.05
N MET A 278 -15.04 3.80 8.60
CA MET A 278 -15.91 3.39 7.48
C MET A 278 -15.22 3.61 6.12
N ALA A 279 -14.07 2.97 5.93
CA ALA A 279 -13.39 2.89 4.66
C ALA A 279 -14.23 2.14 3.61
N ALA A 280 -13.91 2.36 2.33
CA ALA A 280 -14.59 1.68 1.21
C ALA A 280 -14.58 0.15 1.37
N GLY A 281 -13.49 -0.43 1.88
CA GLY A 281 -13.35 -1.88 2.08
C GLY A 281 -14.28 -2.42 3.15
N VAL A 282 -14.39 -1.70 4.28
CA VAL A 282 -15.31 -2.01 5.39
C VAL A 282 -16.77 -1.94 4.92
N ALA A 283 -17.12 -0.90 4.18
CA ALA A 283 -18.46 -0.73 3.61
C ALA A 283 -18.80 -1.84 2.58
N TYR A 284 -17.84 -2.20 1.71
CA TYR A 284 -18.01 -3.23 0.69
C TYR A 284 -18.35 -4.60 1.29
N ILE A 285 -17.79 -4.92 2.46
CA ILE A 285 -18.07 -6.18 3.16
C ILE A 285 -19.28 -6.11 4.10
N GLY A 286 -20.04 -5.01 4.06
CA GLY A 286 -21.31 -4.84 4.78
C GLY A 286 -21.17 -4.69 6.30
N LEU A 287 -19.98 -4.34 6.80
CA LEU A 287 -19.80 -3.99 8.19
C LEU A 287 -20.47 -2.64 8.47
N GLN A 288 -21.19 -2.56 9.60
CA GLN A 288 -21.96 -1.37 9.97
C GLN A 288 -21.12 -0.43 10.81
N ASP A 289 -21.41 0.87 10.71
CA ASP A 289 -20.83 1.87 11.59
C ASP A 289 -21.09 1.55 13.07
N GLY A 290 -20.20 2.00 13.95
CA GLY A 290 -20.28 1.76 15.38
C GLY A 290 -18.93 1.55 16.05
N ILE A 291 -18.95 1.06 17.28
CA ILE A 291 -17.74 0.72 18.03
C ILE A 291 -17.33 -0.71 17.69
N SER A 292 -16.07 -0.90 17.31
CA SER A 292 -15.53 -2.20 16.92
C SER A 292 -14.12 -2.43 17.44
N ASN A 293 -13.71 -3.69 17.42
CA ASN A 293 -12.31 -4.06 17.57
C ASN A 293 -11.63 -3.92 16.20
N PRO A 294 -10.70 -2.96 16.02
CA PRO A 294 -10.14 -2.66 14.70
C PRO A 294 -9.26 -3.80 14.16
N PHE A 295 -8.67 -4.63 15.03
CA PHE A 295 -7.90 -5.79 14.63
C PHE A 295 -8.79 -6.87 13.98
N LYS A 296 -10.04 -7.01 14.44
CA LYS A 296 -11.01 -7.96 13.86
C LYS A 296 -11.52 -7.47 12.51
N ASP A 297 -11.71 -6.16 12.38
CA ASP A 297 -12.09 -5.54 11.13
C ASP A 297 -11.00 -5.73 10.06
N ASP A 298 -9.72 -5.55 10.42
CA ASP A 298 -8.59 -5.81 9.53
C ASP A 298 -8.58 -7.26 9.02
N ILE A 299 -8.85 -8.25 9.88
CA ILE A 299 -8.95 -9.66 9.48
C ILE A 299 -10.06 -9.87 8.46
N LEU A 300 -11.25 -9.33 8.70
CA LEU A 300 -12.39 -9.49 7.80
C LEU A 300 -12.14 -8.82 6.45
N SER A 301 -11.61 -7.59 6.47
CA SER A 301 -11.26 -6.86 5.26
C SER A 301 -10.19 -7.59 4.46
N LEU A 302 -9.13 -8.06 5.11
CA LEU A 302 -8.07 -8.80 4.43
C LEU A 302 -8.57 -10.12 3.86
N ALA A 303 -9.27 -10.93 4.67
CA ALA A 303 -9.79 -12.23 4.24
C ALA A 303 -10.75 -12.09 3.06
N ASN A 304 -11.60 -11.06 3.03
CA ASN A 304 -12.50 -10.82 1.90
C ASN A 304 -11.75 -10.47 0.61
N ILE A 305 -10.71 -9.64 0.69
CA ILE A 305 -9.85 -9.33 -0.47
C ILE A 305 -9.18 -10.61 -0.95
N LEU A 306 -8.55 -11.36 -0.04
CA LEU A 306 -7.81 -12.57 -0.41
C LEU A 306 -8.72 -13.69 -0.91
N GLU A 307 -9.95 -13.83 -0.41
CA GLU A 307 -10.94 -14.78 -0.95
C GLU A 307 -11.19 -14.47 -2.43
N ARG A 308 -11.49 -13.20 -2.72
CA ARG A 308 -11.70 -12.72 -4.08
C ARG A 308 -10.50 -13.02 -4.98
N LEU A 309 -9.30 -12.78 -4.48
CA LEU A 309 -8.07 -12.92 -5.25
C LEU A 309 -7.53 -14.35 -5.35
N SER A 310 -7.97 -15.30 -4.52
CA SER A 310 -7.35 -16.63 -4.46
C SER A 310 -8.30 -17.81 -4.50
N ARG A 311 -9.58 -17.67 -4.12
CA ARG A 311 -10.53 -18.81 -4.07
C ARG A 311 -10.77 -19.47 -5.43
N HIS A 312 -10.40 -18.81 -6.53
CA HIS A 312 -10.44 -19.41 -7.85
C HIS A 312 -9.54 -20.65 -8.01
N ILE A 313 -8.57 -20.88 -7.11
CA ILE A 313 -7.75 -22.10 -7.09
C ILE A 313 -8.41 -23.29 -6.37
N GLU A 314 -9.64 -23.16 -5.86
CA GLU A 314 -10.33 -24.18 -5.05
C GLU A 314 -10.46 -25.54 -5.75
N GLY A 315 -10.53 -25.57 -7.08
CA GLY A 315 -10.49 -26.84 -7.84
C GLY A 315 -9.15 -27.58 -7.80
N LEU A 316 -8.06 -26.88 -7.47
CA LEU A 316 -6.69 -27.42 -7.35
C LEU A 316 -6.26 -27.59 -5.89
N VAL A 317 -6.78 -26.72 -5.00
CA VAL A 317 -6.56 -26.71 -3.55
C VAL A 317 -7.93 -26.66 -2.86
N PRO A 318 -8.61 -27.81 -2.69
CA PRO A 318 -9.97 -27.88 -2.16
C PRO A 318 -10.15 -27.23 -0.77
N GLU A 319 -9.08 -27.17 0.02
CA GLU A 319 -9.09 -26.60 1.36
C GLU A 319 -9.17 -25.06 1.37
N ILE A 320 -8.88 -24.38 0.25
CA ILE A 320 -8.82 -22.91 0.21
C ILE A 320 -10.21 -22.27 0.40
N GLY A 321 -11.27 -22.89 -0.12
CA GLY A 321 -12.64 -22.39 0.06
C GLY A 321 -13.09 -22.49 1.52
N PRO A 322 -13.04 -23.69 2.14
CA PRO A 322 -13.32 -23.87 3.56
C PRO A 322 -12.46 -23.00 4.47
N PHE A 323 -11.21 -22.71 4.09
CA PHE A 323 -10.35 -21.78 4.81
C PHE A 323 -10.95 -20.35 4.89
N PHE A 324 -11.46 -19.82 3.78
CA PHE A 324 -12.11 -18.51 3.80
C PHE A 324 -13.50 -18.56 4.44
N ASP A 325 -14.27 -19.64 4.25
CA ASP A 325 -15.57 -19.82 4.89
C ASP A 325 -15.44 -19.85 6.42
N PHE A 326 -14.38 -20.48 6.96
CA PHE A 326 -14.06 -20.46 8.38
C PHE A 326 -13.95 -19.04 8.95
N ILE A 327 -13.38 -18.08 8.19
CA ILE A 327 -13.17 -16.70 8.64
C ILE A 327 -14.43 -15.86 8.38
N LEU A 328 -14.93 -15.88 7.14
CA LEU A 328 -15.93 -14.93 6.63
C LEU A 328 -17.36 -15.39 6.81
N ARG A 329 -17.60 -16.67 7.11
CA ARG A 329 -18.92 -17.24 7.36
C ARG A 329 -19.05 -17.73 8.80
N GLU A 330 -18.25 -18.71 9.18
CA GLU A 330 -18.39 -19.41 10.48
C GLU A 330 -18.05 -18.51 11.67
N ASN A 331 -16.94 -17.76 11.58
CA ASN A 331 -16.45 -16.92 12.67
C ASN A 331 -16.59 -15.42 12.41
N ARG A 332 -17.44 -15.00 11.46
CA ARG A 332 -17.53 -13.60 11.04
C ARG A 332 -17.82 -12.62 12.19
N ALA A 333 -18.66 -13.02 13.14
CA ALA A 333 -19.03 -12.19 14.29
C ALA A 333 -17.87 -12.00 15.28
N ASN A 334 -16.96 -12.96 15.34
CA ASN A 334 -15.78 -12.91 16.19
C ASN A 334 -14.60 -13.62 15.50
N PRO A 335 -13.95 -12.96 14.53
CA PRO A 335 -12.92 -13.56 13.72
C PRO A 335 -11.75 -14.05 14.59
N PRO A 336 -11.15 -15.19 14.25
CA PRO A 336 -9.97 -15.68 14.97
C PRO A 336 -8.78 -14.72 14.78
N PRO A 337 -7.81 -14.73 15.71
CA PRO A 337 -6.62 -13.91 15.59
C PRO A 337 -5.79 -14.32 14.36
N ALA A 338 -5.07 -13.35 13.81
CA ALA A 338 -4.23 -13.50 12.62
C ALA A 338 -3.26 -14.70 12.71
N SER A 339 -2.70 -14.95 13.90
CA SER A 339 -1.77 -16.05 14.16
C SER A 339 -2.40 -17.43 13.92
N LEU A 340 -3.65 -17.64 14.35
CA LEU A 340 -4.38 -18.89 14.15
C LEU A 340 -4.76 -19.09 12.67
N ILE A 341 -5.15 -18.00 11.99
CA ILE A 341 -5.45 -18.03 10.56
C ILE A 341 -4.20 -18.45 9.77
N LEU A 342 -3.06 -17.84 10.10
CA LEU A 342 -1.78 -18.14 9.47
C LEU A 342 -1.32 -19.57 9.73
N GLU A 343 -1.54 -20.11 10.94
CA GLU A 343 -1.25 -21.52 11.25
C GLU A 343 -2.05 -22.47 10.36
N ARG A 344 -3.37 -22.23 10.22
CA ARG A 344 -4.24 -23.03 9.34
C ARG A 344 -3.79 -22.98 7.88
N LEU A 345 -3.44 -21.79 7.39
CA LEU A 345 -2.94 -21.65 6.02
C LEU A 345 -1.64 -22.43 5.80
N ARG A 346 -0.71 -22.40 6.76
CA ARG A 346 0.53 -23.18 6.71
C ARG A 346 0.28 -24.68 6.69
N GLN A 347 -0.73 -25.16 7.43
CA GLN A 347 -1.14 -26.58 7.40
C GLN A 347 -1.66 -26.99 6.02
N ILE A 348 -2.47 -26.14 5.37
CA ILE A 348 -2.93 -26.37 3.99
C ILE A 348 -1.72 -26.47 3.05
N GLN A 349 -0.81 -25.49 3.11
CA GLN A 349 0.38 -25.46 2.24
C GLN A 349 1.30 -26.67 2.45
N ALA A 350 1.44 -27.15 3.68
CA ALA A 350 2.26 -28.34 3.99
C ALA A 350 1.69 -29.64 3.40
N GLY A 351 0.39 -29.68 3.10
CA GLY A 351 -0.27 -30.83 2.45
C GLY A 351 -0.18 -30.83 0.92
N LEU A 352 0.31 -29.77 0.29
CA LEU A 352 0.31 -29.62 -1.17
C LEU A 352 1.50 -30.32 -1.82
N THR A 353 1.24 -30.91 -2.99
CA THR A 353 2.26 -31.50 -3.84
C THR A 353 2.94 -30.44 -4.72
N ALA A 354 4.19 -30.69 -5.14
CA ALA A 354 4.88 -29.83 -6.11
C ALA A 354 4.07 -29.67 -7.42
N GLN A 355 3.42 -30.74 -7.87
CA GLN A 355 2.57 -30.70 -9.06
C GLN A 355 1.35 -29.77 -8.89
N GLN A 356 0.76 -29.67 -7.70
CA GLN A 356 -0.31 -28.70 -7.44
C GLN A 356 0.23 -27.27 -7.47
N LEU A 357 1.40 -27.05 -6.86
CA LEU A 357 2.03 -25.72 -6.76
C LEU A 357 2.45 -25.15 -8.13
N GLU A 358 2.92 -25.99 -9.04
CA GLU A 358 3.37 -25.60 -10.39
C GLU A 358 2.21 -25.33 -11.37
N GLN A 359 0.99 -25.73 -11.05
CA GLN A 359 -0.15 -25.55 -11.95
C GLN A 359 -0.54 -24.07 -12.11
N ALA A 360 -0.96 -23.71 -13.32
CA ALA A 360 -1.51 -22.40 -13.60
C ALA A 360 -2.89 -22.24 -12.93
N PRO A 361 -3.17 -21.10 -12.28
CA PRO A 361 -4.49 -20.83 -11.74
C PRO A 361 -5.57 -20.86 -12.85
N PRO A 362 -6.76 -21.42 -12.59
CA PRO A 362 -7.79 -21.61 -13.62
C PRO A 362 -8.55 -20.32 -13.98
N GLY A 363 -8.30 -19.22 -13.27
CA GLY A 363 -8.96 -17.94 -13.44
C GLY A 363 -8.10 -16.79 -12.90
N LEU A 364 -8.70 -15.60 -12.84
CA LEU A 364 -8.06 -14.37 -12.35
C LEU A 364 -8.52 -14.06 -10.93
N PHE A 365 -9.83 -14.15 -10.69
CA PHE A 365 -10.44 -13.90 -9.39
C PHE A 365 -11.76 -14.67 -9.25
N TRP A 366 -12.22 -14.77 -8.02
CA TRP A 366 -13.49 -15.37 -7.62
C TRP A 366 -14.46 -14.27 -7.20
N ARG A 367 -15.73 -14.37 -7.61
CA ARG A 367 -16.79 -13.44 -7.21
C ARG A 367 -18.12 -14.16 -7.10
N LYS A 368 -18.72 -14.17 -5.90
CA LYS A 368 -20.07 -14.70 -5.64
C LYS A 368 -20.29 -16.12 -6.23
N GLY A 369 -19.33 -17.02 -6.02
CA GLY A 369 -19.40 -18.41 -6.50
C GLY A 369 -18.92 -18.62 -7.94
N VAL A 370 -18.49 -17.57 -8.65
CA VAL A 370 -18.07 -17.64 -10.05
C VAL A 370 -16.57 -17.36 -10.17
N ILE A 371 -15.87 -18.20 -10.95
CA ILE A 371 -14.48 -17.96 -11.36
C ILE A 371 -14.46 -17.11 -12.63
N VAL A 372 -13.80 -15.96 -12.57
CA VAL A 372 -13.57 -15.09 -13.74
C VAL A 372 -12.30 -15.53 -14.46
N ARG A 373 -12.35 -15.67 -15.79
CA ARG A 373 -11.25 -16.20 -16.63
C ARG A 373 -10.64 -15.13 -17.54
N LYS A 374 -9.38 -15.35 -17.93
CA LYS A 374 -8.53 -14.43 -18.74
C LYS A 374 -9.11 -13.92 -20.07
N HIS A 375 -10.12 -14.58 -20.64
CA HIS A 375 -10.66 -14.25 -21.98
C HIS A 375 -11.92 -13.39 -21.98
N SER A 376 -12.39 -12.88 -20.83
CA SER A 376 -13.56 -11.98 -20.79
C SER A 376 -13.21 -10.50 -21.03
N HIS A 377 -12.27 -10.19 -21.93
CA HIS A 377 -12.11 -8.82 -22.49
C HIS A 377 -13.23 -8.46 -23.49
N ARG A 378 -14.48 -8.78 -23.17
CA ARG A 378 -15.65 -8.18 -23.80
C ARG A 378 -16.52 -7.59 -22.71
N ASN A 379 -16.56 -6.25 -22.70
CA ASN A 379 -17.52 -5.39 -22.03
C ASN A 379 -17.59 -5.48 -20.51
N PHE A 380 -16.66 -4.81 -19.83
CA PHE A 380 -16.87 -4.39 -18.43
C PHE A 380 -18.08 -3.44 -18.28
N ASP A 381 -18.57 -2.86 -19.38
CA ASP A 381 -19.79 -2.02 -19.43
C ASP A 381 -21.10 -2.81 -19.59
N GLN A 382 -21.09 -4.15 -19.58
CA GLN A 382 -22.30 -4.98 -19.74
C GLN A 382 -22.46 -6.09 -18.69
N ILE A 383 -21.90 -5.92 -17.49
CA ILE A 383 -22.39 -6.68 -16.33
C ILE A 383 -23.51 -5.83 -15.72
N PRO A 384 -24.79 -6.19 -15.90
CA PRO A 384 -25.86 -5.38 -15.34
C PRO A 384 -25.78 -5.42 -13.82
N ALA A 385 -25.82 -4.23 -13.22
CA ALA A 385 -26.09 -4.08 -11.80
C ALA A 385 -27.58 -4.35 -11.57
N THR A 386 -28.01 -5.62 -11.59
CA THR A 386 -29.40 -5.96 -11.27
C THR A 386 -29.53 -7.29 -10.54
N ASP A 387 -30.28 -7.25 -9.43
CA ASP A 387 -30.66 -8.33 -8.51
C ASP A 387 -31.65 -9.38 -9.10
N GLU A 388 -31.59 -9.73 -10.38
CA GLU A 388 -32.69 -10.48 -11.03
C GLU A 388 -32.39 -11.83 -11.68
N ASP A 389 -31.19 -12.42 -11.53
CA ASP A 389 -30.99 -13.81 -11.96
C ASP A 389 -31.05 -14.79 -10.78
N VAL A 390 -32.21 -14.81 -10.12
CA VAL A 390 -32.72 -15.98 -9.39
C VAL A 390 -33.64 -16.71 -10.35
N VAL A 391 -33.26 -17.91 -10.79
CA VAL A 391 -34.23 -18.87 -11.33
C VAL A 391 -34.06 -20.21 -10.64
N GLN A 392 -35.07 -20.49 -9.82
CA GLN A 392 -35.61 -21.76 -9.29
C GLN A 392 -34.66 -22.86 -8.82
#